data_AF-A0A086XUY6-F1
#
_entry.id   AF-A0A086XUY6-F1
#
_cell.length_a   1.000
_cell.length_b   1.000
_cell.length_c   1.000
_cell.angle_alpha   90.00
_cell.angle_beta   90.00
_cell.angle_gamma   90.00
#
_symmetry.space_group_name_H-M   'P 1'
#
loop_
_entity.id
_entity.type
_entity.pdbx_description
1 polymer ?
#
loop_
_entity_poly.entity_id
_entity_poly.type
_entity_poly.pdbx_seq_one_letter_code
_entity_poly.pdbx_strand_id
1 'polypeptide(L)'
;FWMLAGGVVLGIVLRRTLGARRIAEGARAFDGVAAILMVVFLVPVLDGVWDRVLADPARAGWLAVLGVALNLGGNLAVRGLAGRMTTPGRARTLGLLFGNRNISVLLAALPFQPDLALFVALGQIPIYATPAILSALDRHSGKGPGNRRSGD
;
A
#
# COMPACT_ATOMS: atom_id res chain seq x y z
N PHE A 1 3.04 -16.15 -10.89
CA PHE A 1 2.54 -16.97 -9.77
C PHE A 1 3.65 -17.55 -8.88
N TRP A 2 4.71 -18.14 -9.44
CA TRP A 2 5.81 -18.73 -8.65
C TRP A 2 6.51 -17.76 -7.69
N MET A 3 6.66 -16.48 -8.08
CA MET A 3 7.25 -15.46 -7.21
C MET A 3 6.44 -15.25 -5.90
N LEU A 4 5.10 -15.24 -5.99
CA LEU A 4 4.23 -15.09 -4.82
C LEU A 4 4.24 -16.34 -3.96
N ALA A 5 4.07 -17.52 -4.58
CA ALA A 5 4.05 -18.79 -3.87
C ALA A 5 5.39 -19.03 -3.15
N GLY A 6 6.52 -18.79 -3.84
CA GLY A 6 7.86 -18.90 -3.27
C GLY A 6 8.09 -17.96 -2.09
N GLY A 7 7.66 -16.70 -2.19
CA GLY A 7 7.75 -15.74 -1.08
C GLY A 7 6.95 -16.17 0.15
N VAL A 8 5.72 -16.67 -0.05
CA VAL A 8 4.88 -17.19 1.04
C VAL A 8 5.53 -18.41 1.71
N VAL A 9 6.01 -19.38 0.90
CA VAL A 9 6.68 -20.57 1.42
C VAL A 9 7.93 -20.20 2.20
N LEU A 10 8.76 -19.31 1.65
CA LEU A 10 9.97 -18.82 2.32
C LEU A 10 9.64 -18.15 3.65
N GLY A 11 8.62 -17.28 3.69
CA GLY A 11 8.18 -16.63 4.91
C GLY A 11 7.69 -17.63 5.97
N ILE A 12 6.95 -18.67 5.57
CA ILE A 12 6.50 -19.74 6.48
C ILE A 12 7.69 -20.54 7.03
N VAL A 13 8.64 -20.90 6.16
CA VAL A 13 9.85 -21.64 6.56
C VAL A 13 10.66 -20.80 7.54
N LEU A 14 10.93 -19.54 7.21
CA LEU A 14 11.69 -18.62 8.05
C LEU A 14 11.00 -18.40 9.42
N ARG A 15 9.66 -18.30 9.44
CA ARG A 15 8.88 -18.20 10.67
C ARG A 15 8.98 -19.45 11.53
N ARG A 16 9.01 -20.63 10.91
CA ARG A 16 9.15 -21.91 11.61
C ARG A 16 10.57 -22.15 12.12
N THR A 17 11.60 -21.72 11.40
CA THR A 17 13.01 -21.94 11.79
C THR A 17 13.48 -20.96 12.86
N LEU A 18 13.15 -19.67 12.73
CA LEU A 18 13.57 -18.65 13.70
C LEU A 18 12.69 -18.63 14.96
N GLY A 19 11.43 -19.06 14.83
CA GLY A 19 10.44 -19.03 15.91
C GLY A 19 9.84 -17.63 16.12
N ALA A 20 8.56 -17.58 16.49
CA ALA A 20 7.80 -16.34 16.60
C ALA A 20 8.39 -15.36 17.64
N ARG A 21 9.01 -15.87 18.70
CA ARG A 21 9.58 -15.07 19.80
C ARG A 21 10.82 -14.28 19.38
N ARG A 22 11.74 -14.91 18.66
CA ARG A 22 12.94 -14.26 18.08
C ARG A 22 12.60 -13.26 16.98
N ILE A 23 11.56 -13.54 16.19
CA ILE A 23 11.06 -12.59 15.20
C ILE A 23 10.47 -11.35 15.88
N ALA A 24 9.75 -11.54 16.99
CA ALA A 24 9.22 -10.42 17.78
C ALA A 24 10.34 -9.58 18.40
N GLU A 25 11.38 -10.23 18.95
CA GLU A 25 12.57 -9.55 19.50
C GLU A 25 13.36 -8.80 18.42
N GLY A 26 13.44 -9.37 17.20
CA GLY A 26 14.12 -8.79 16.04
C GLY A 26 13.24 -7.91 15.14
N ALA A 27 12.00 -7.58 15.53
CA ALA A 27 11.02 -6.96 14.64
C ALA A 27 11.55 -5.69 13.94
N ARG A 28 12.26 -4.83 14.68
CA ARG A 28 12.89 -3.62 14.12
C ARG A 28 13.91 -3.92 13.01
N ALA A 29 14.68 -5.01 13.13
CA ALA A 29 15.64 -5.40 12.10
C ALA A 29 14.91 -5.91 10.85
N PHE A 30 13.85 -6.69 11.01
CA PHE A 30 12.99 -7.12 9.90
C PHE A 30 12.31 -5.94 9.20
N ASP A 31 11.83 -4.96 9.96
CA ASP A 31 11.25 -3.73 9.41
C ASP A 31 12.29 -2.95 8.59
N GLY A 32 13.53 -2.86 9.07
CA GLY A 32 14.63 -2.24 8.34
C GLY A 32 14.98 -2.97 7.03
N VAL A 33 15.08 -4.30 7.07
CA VAL A 33 15.31 -5.11 5.87
C VAL A 33 14.15 -4.94 4.88
N ALA A 34 12.91 -4.99 5.35
CA ALA A 34 11.74 -4.78 4.52
C ALA A 34 11.76 -3.39 3.87
N ALA A 35 12.10 -2.34 4.62
CA ALA A 35 12.22 -0.99 4.10
C ALA A 35 13.30 -0.88 3.01
N ILE A 36 14.48 -1.48 3.23
CA ILE A 36 15.56 -1.51 2.23
C ILE A 36 15.10 -2.23 0.96
N LEU A 37 14.48 -3.41 1.09
CA LEU A 37 13.94 -4.15 -0.06
C LEU A 37 12.89 -3.33 -0.81
N MET A 38 12.06 -2.57 -0.09
CA MET A 38 11.04 -1.70 -0.67
C MET A 38 11.69 -0.55 -1.46
N VAL A 39 12.74 0.08 -0.94
CA VAL A 39 13.50 1.13 -1.64
C VAL A 39 14.19 0.57 -2.90
N VAL A 40 14.85 -0.58 -2.78
CA VAL A 40 15.51 -1.24 -3.93
C VAL A 40 14.50 -1.61 -5.00
N PHE A 41 13.31 -2.06 -4.61
CA PHE A 41 12.22 -2.34 -5.55
C PHE A 41 11.64 -1.07 -6.18
N LEU A 42 11.60 0.05 -5.45
CA LEU A 42 11.02 1.30 -5.93
C LEU A 42 11.85 1.94 -7.04
N VAL A 43 13.19 1.83 -6.99
CA VAL A 43 14.08 2.47 -7.96
C VAL A 43 13.78 2.03 -9.42
N PRO A 44 13.73 0.73 -9.75
CA PRO A 44 13.37 0.29 -11.10
C PRO A 44 11.91 0.62 -11.48
N VAL A 45 11.00 0.67 -10.51
CA VAL A 45 9.58 1.00 -10.77
C VAL A 45 9.43 2.45 -11.22
N LEU A 46 10.24 3.35 -10.66
CA LEU A 46 10.23 4.77 -11.02
C LEU A 46 11.10 5.08 -12.25
N ASP A 47 11.87 4.12 -12.74
CA ASP A 47 12.78 4.32 -13.87
C ASP A 47 12.00 4.57 -15.18
N GLY A 48 12.46 5.58 -15.93
CA GLY A 48 11.80 6.03 -17.15
C GLY A 48 10.37 6.59 -16.96
N VAL A 49 9.95 6.91 -15.73
CA VAL A 49 8.67 7.61 -15.50
C VAL A 49 8.73 9.01 -16.09
N TRP A 50 9.82 9.76 -15.81
CA TRP A 50 9.97 11.13 -16.30
C TRP A 50 9.96 11.22 -17.81
N ASP A 51 10.71 10.35 -18.50
CA ASP A 51 10.75 10.33 -19.96
C ASP A 51 9.35 10.11 -20.56
N ARG A 52 8.54 9.24 -19.94
CA ARG A 52 7.16 8.98 -20.39
C ARG A 52 6.21 10.11 -20.06
N VAL A 53 6.38 10.76 -18.92
CA VAL A 53 5.60 11.96 -18.54
C VAL A 53 5.88 13.10 -19.51
N LEU A 54 7.14 13.29 -19.92
CA LEU A 54 7.50 14.33 -20.89
C LEU A 54 7.07 13.97 -22.32
N ALA A 55 7.08 12.68 -22.68
CA ALA A 55 6.67 12.23 -24.00
C ALA A 55 5.15 12.36 -24.23
N ASP A 56 4.32 12.04 -23.23
CA ASP A 56 2.87 12.18 -23.30
C ASP A 56 2.28 12.64 -21.95
N PRO A 57 2.32 13.97 -21.68
CA PRO A 57 1.84 14.53 -20.42
C PRO A 57 0.34 14.31 -20.19
N ALA A 58 -0.45 14.29 -21.27
CA ALA A 58 -1.90 14.11 -21.20
C ALA A 58 -2.25 12.70 -20.71
N ARG A 59 -1.63 11.67 -21.31
CA ARG A 59 -1.82 10.27 -20.89
C ARG A 59 -1.30 10.02 -19.48
N ALA A 60 -0.13 10.58 -19.14
CA ALA A 60 0.42 10.48 -17.80
C ALA A 60 -0.49 11.13 -16.74
N GLY A 61 -1.02 12.32 -17.04
CA GLY A 61 -2.00 13.00 -16.19
C GLY A 61 -3.26 12.16 -15.99
N TRP A 62 -3.76 11.51 -17.05
CA TRP A 62 -4.93 10.64 -16.96
C TRP A 62 -4.70 9.40 -16.11
N LEU A 63 -3.53 8.75 -16.26
CA LEU A 63 -3.14 7.62 -15.42
C LEU A 63 -2.95 8.03 -13.96
N ALA A 64 -2.39 9.21 -13.70
CA ALA A 64 -2.25 9.75 -12.34
C ALA A 64 -3.61 9.98 -11.69
N VAL A 65 -4.52 10.68 -12.39
CA VAL A 65 -5.90 10.92 -11.92
C VAL A 65 -6.62 9.59 -11.67
N LEU A 66 -6.49 8.63 -12.58
CA LEU A 66 -7.08 7.31 -12.43
C LEU A 66 -6.51 6.59 -11.20
N GLY A 67 -5.20 6.63 -10.99
CA GLY A 67 -4.54 6.02 -9.83
C GLY A 67 -5.03 6.62 -8.51
N VAL A 68 -5.14 7.94 -8.44
CA VAL A 68 -5.68 8.67 -7.28
C VAL A 68 -7.15 8.33 -7.06
N ALA A 69 -7.97 8.35 -8.11
CA ALA A 69 -9.40 8.06 -8.04
C ALA A 69 -9.67 6.62 -7.58
N LEU A 70 -8.94 5.64 -8.11
CA LEU A 70 -9.07 4.24 -7.69
C LEU A 70 -8.60 4.02 -6.25
N ASN A 71 -7.56 4.73 -5.82
CA ASN A 71 -7.02 4.61 -4.46
C ASN A 71 -7.97 5.24 -3.42
N LEU A 72 -8.22 6.55 -3.54
CA LEU A 72 -9.06 7.30 -2.61
C LEU A 72 -10.54 6.92 -2.73
N GLY A 73 -11.05 6.83 -3.96
CA GLY A 73 -12.43 6.41 -4.22
C GLY A 73 -12.68 4.99 -3.75
N GLY A 74 -11.75 4.07 -4.01
CA GLY A 74 -11.81 2.70 -3.49
C GLY A 74 -11.82 2.64 -1.96
N ASN A 75 -10.94 3.42 -1.32
CA ASN A 75 -10.88 3.53 0.14
C ASN A 75 -12.22 3.99 0.72
N LEU A 76 -12.76 5.10 0.20
CA LEU A 76 -14.01 5.70 0.68
C LEU A 76 -15.21 4.78 0.40
N ALA A 77 -15.26 4.13 -0.77
CA ALA A 77 -16.31 3.20 -1.12
C ALA A 77 -16.33 1.99 -0.17
N VAL A 78 -15.17 1.35 0.05
CA VAL A 78 -15.07 0.22 0.97
C VAL A 78 -15.34 0.65 2.41
N ARG A 79 -14.84 1.81 2.84
CA ARG A 79 -15.12 2.36 4.17
C ARG A 79 -16.61 2.62 4.36
N GLY A 80 -17.28 3.20 3.37
CA GLY A 80 -18.72 3.48 3.41
C GLY A 80 -19.56 2.19 3.45
N LEU A 81 -19.22 1.21 2.61
CA LEU A 81 -19.91 -0.08 2.59
C LEU A 81 -19.69 -0.86 3.90
N ALA A 82 -18.44 -0.96 4.35
CA ALA A 82 -18.10 -1.61 5.61
C ALA A 82 -18.73 -0.89 6.81
N GLY A 83 -18.87 0.44 6.76
CA GLY A 83 -19.54 1.22 7.81
C GLY A 83 -21.00 0.83 8.04
N ARG A 84 -21.66 0.21 7.04
CA ARG A 84 -23.02 -0.33 7.19
C ARG A 84 -23.07 -1.71 7.87
N MET A 85 -21.93 -2.41 7.93
CA MET A 85 -21.84 -3.81 8.35
C MET A 85 -20.93 -4.03 9.57
N THR A 86 -20.13 -3.04 9.96
CA THR A 86 -19.14 -3.18 11.03
C THR A 86 -18.92 -1.88 11.81
N THR A 87 -18.06 -1.92 12.83
CA THR A 87 -17.74 -0.76 13.64
C THR A 87 -16.94 0.29 12.85
N PRO A 88 -17.03 1.58 13.20
CA PRO A 88 -16.32 2.65 12.49
C PRO A 88 -14.80 2.43 12.38
N GLY A 89 -14.18 1.86 13.42
CA GLY A 89 -12.75 1.53 13.41
C GLY A 89 -12.38 0.42 12.42
N ARG A 90 -13.19 -0.64 12.33
CA ARG A 90 -12.98 -1.72 11.35
C ARG A 90 -13.25 -1.25 9.93
N ALA A 91 -14.32 -0.47 9.72
CA ALA A 91 -14.64 0.09 8.41
C ALA A 91 -13.51 0.98 7.86
N ARG A 92 -12.92 1.82 8.72
CA ARG A 92 -11.75 2.64 8.36
C ARG A 92 -10.53 1.79 8.00
N THR A 93 -10.28 0.73 8.76
CA THR A 93 -9.17 -0.20 8.51
C THR A 93 -9.35 -0.93 7.18
N LEU A 94 -10.56 -1.40 6.88
CA LEU A 94 -10.88 -2.09 5.63
C LEU A 94 -10.74 -1.17 4.41
N GLY A 95 -11.22 0.07 4.51
CA GLY A 95 -10.99 1.07 3.47
C GLY A 95 -9.51 1.33 3.22
N LEU A 96 -8.73 1.50 4.31
CA LEU A 96 -7.29 1.72 4.23
C LEU A 96 -6.55 0.55 3.58
N LEU A 97 -6.92 -0.69 3.95
CA LEU A 97 -6.35 -1.90 3.38
C LEU A 97 -6.64 -2.02 1.88
N PHE A 98 -7.85 -1.67 1.45
CA PHE A 98 -8.21 -1.70 0.04
C PHE A 98 -7.44 -0.68 -0.80
N GLY A 99 -7.38 0.57 -0.32
CA GLY A 99 -6.68 1.66 -1.01
C GLY A 99 -5.16 1.46 -1.08
N ASN A 100 -4.55 0.89 -0.03
CA ASN A 100 -3.10 0.72 0.07
C ASN A 100 -2.60 -0.68 -0.28
N ARG A 101 -3.34 -1.39 -1.14
CA ARG A 101 -2.90 -2.69 -1.67
C ARG A 101 -1.63 -2.54 -2.51
N ASN A 102 -0.78 -3.56 -2.52
CA ASN A 102 0.39 -3.60 -3.39
C ASN A 102 -0.03 -3.88 -4.84
N ILE A 103 -0.17 -2.81 -5.63
CA ILE A 103 -0.50 -2.91 -7.07
C ILE A 103 0.69 -3.38 -7.92
N SER A 104 1.91 -3.30 -7.40
CA SER A 104 3.13 -3.69 -8.12
C SER A 104 3.26 -5.19 -8.32
N VAL A 105 2.48 -5.99 -7.58
CA VAL A 105 2.28 -7.42 -7.87
C VAL A 105 1.80 -7.65 -9.31
N LEU A 106 1.07 -6.70 -9.91
CA LEU A 106 0.64 -6.77 -11.32
C LEU A 106 1.83 -6.81 -12.29
N LEU A 107 2.90 -6.06 -12.01
CA LEU A 107 4.12 -6.04 -12.85
C LEU A 107 4.84 -7.40 -12.83
N ALA A 108 4.72 -8.16 -11.74
CA ALA A 108 5.29 -9.49 -11.62
C ALA A 108 4.39 -10.60 -12.21
N ALA A 109 3.11 -10.30 -12.43
CA ALA A 109 2.12 -11.27 -12.88
C ALA A 109 1.81 -11.18 -14.38
N LEU A 110 1.91 -9.99 -14.97
CA LEU A 110 1.62 -9.72 -16.37
C LEU A 110 2.90 -9.55 -17.20
N PRO A 111 2.83 -9.76 -18.52
CA PRO A 111 3.92 -9.34 -19.41
C PRO A 111 4.15 -7.83 -19.30
N PHE A 112 5.38 -7.39 -19.53
CA PHE A 112 5.75 -5.99 -19.42
C PHE A 112 4.90 -5.11 -20.35
N GLN A 113 4.22 -4.14 -19.76
CA GLN A 113 3.42 -3.14 -20.46
C GLN A 113 3.80 -1.74 -19.94
N PRO A 114 4.26 -0.83 -20.82
CA PRO A 114 4.73 0.50 -20.41
C PRO A 114 3.68 1.33 -19.66
N ASP A 115 2.42 1.29 -20.10
CA ASP A 115 1.32 2.02 -19.45
C ASP A 115 1.01 1.47 -18.06
N LEU A 116 1.10 0.14 -17.89
CA LEU A 116 0.89 -0.50 -16.59
C LEU A 116 2.03 -0.13 -15.62
N ALA A 117 3.28 -0.10 -16.10
CA ALA A 117 4.42 0.36 -15.32
C ALA A 117 4.25 1.83 -14.89
N LEU A 118 3.86 2.71 -15.83
CA LEU A 118 3.61 4.12 -15.55
C LEU A 118 2.44 4.31 -14.57
N PHE A 119 1.35 3.56 -14.73
CA PHE A 119 0.22 3.57 -13.81
C PHE A 119 0.64 3.10 -12.40
N VAL A 120 1.41 2.02 -12.29
CA VAL A 120 1.90 1.49 -11.01
C VAL A 120 2.83 2.49 -10.33
N ALA A 121 3.70 3.15 -11.09
CA ALA A 121 4.61 4.16 -10.58
C ALA A 121 3.88 5.41 -10.09
N LEU A 122 2.98 5.99 -10.91
CA LEU A 122 2.17 7.15 -10.53
C LEU A 122 1.21 6.81 -9.39
N GLY A 123 0.71 5.57 -9.35
CA GLY A 123 -0.12 5.05 -8.26
C GLY A 123 0.59 4.97 -6.92
N GLN A 124 1.93 5.00 -6.86
CA GLN A 124 2.65 5.03 -5.57
C GLN A 124 2.42 6.35 -4.82
N ILE A 125 2.25 7.47 -5.53
CA ILE A 125 2.03 8.80 -4.94
C ILE A 125 0.81 8.80 -4.00
N PRO A 126 -0.41 8.42 -4.46
CA PRO A 126 -1.55 8.35 -3.58
C PRO A 126 -1.43 7.26 -2.51
N ILE A 127 -0.72 6.14 -2.76
CA ILE A 127 -0.52 5.10 -1.73
C ILE A 127 0.26 5.67 -0.54
N TYR A 128 1.33 6.43 -0.77
CA TYR A 128 2.07 7.03 0.34
C TYR A 128 1.33 8.21 0.99
N ALA A 129 0.56 8.97 0.20
CA ALA A 129 -0.16 10.14 0.71
C ALA A 129 -1.46 9.80 1.46
N THR A 130 -2.19 8.77 1.02
CA THR A 130 -3.55 8.44 1.53
C THR A 130 -3.59 8.18 3.04
N PRO A 131 -2.69 7.40 3.64
CA PRO A 131 -2.66 7.21 5.09
C PRO A 131 -2.49 8.53 5.84
N ALA A 132 -1.64 9.43 5.35
CA ALA A 132 -1.41 10.74 5.97
C ALA A 132 -2.64 11.65 5.84
N ILE A 133 -3.23 11.73 4.64
CA ILE A 133 -4.42 12.54 4.34
C ILE A 133 -5.62 12.09 5.17
N LEU A 134 -5.93 10.79 5.16
CA LEU A 134 -7.06 10.25 5.91
C LEU A 134 -6.83 10.37 7.43
N SER A 135 -5.59 10.18 7.89
CA SER A 135 -5.26 10.38 9.31
C SER A 135 -5.40 11.84 9.74
N ALA A 136 -5.09 12.80 8.86
CA ALA A 136 -5.34 14.21 9.12
C ALA A 136 -6.84 14.54 9.15
N LEU A 137 -7.62 14.05 8.18
CA LEU A 137 -9.06 14.29 8.10
C LEU A 137 -9.82 13.74 9.32
N ASP A 138 -9.52 12.50 9.71
CA ASP A 138 -10.20 11.88 10.85
C ASP A 138 -9.84 12.55 12.19
N ARG A 139 -8.66 13.18 12.30
CA ARG A 139 -8.28 14.02 13.46
C ARG A 139 -9.07 15.32 13.51
N HIS A 140 -9.26 16.00 12.37
CA HIS A 140 -10.04 17.23 12.31
C HIS A 140 -11.54 17.01 12.51
N SER A 141 -12.08 15.85 12.12
CA SER A 141 -13.49 15.50 12.35
C SER A 141 -13.81 15.05 13.79
N GLY A 142 -12.90 15.23 14.76
CA GLY A 142 -13.12 14.83 16.16
C GLY A 142 -13.18 13.32 16.41
N LYS A 143 -12.93 12.50 15.38
CA LYS A 143 -12.91 11.02 15.43
C LYS A 143 -11.47 10.51 15.56
N GLY A 144 -10.71 11.15 16.45
CA GLY A 144 -9.35 10.74 16.78
C GLY A 144 -9.35 9.29 17.31
N PRO A 145 -8.27 8.52 17.11
CA PRO A 145 -8.15 7.17 17.67
C PRO A 145 -8.36 7.27 19.19
N GLY A 146 -9.45 6.68 19.67
CA GLY A 146 -9.83 6.69 21.07
C GLY A 146 -8.66 6.30 21.95
N ASN A 147 -8.25 7.25 22.79
CA ASN A 147 -7.28 7.10 23.84
C ASN A 147 -7.67 5.94 24.77
N ARG A 148 -7.15 4.74 24.51
CA ARG A 148 -7.22 3.58 25.41
C ARG A 148 -5.97 3.54 26.30
N ARG A 149 -5.76 4.57 27.11
CA ARG A 149 -4.82 4.55 28.24
C ARG A 149 -5.42 5.32 29.42
N SER A 150 -6.11 4.59 30.29
CA SER A 150 -6.37 4.91 31.70
C SER A 150 -7.37 3.87 32.21
N GLY A 151 -6.86 2.88 32.92
CA GLY A 151 -7.61 1.74 33.41
C GLY A 151 -6.67 0.61 33.81
N ASP A 152 -5.66 0.96 34.61
CA ASP A 152 -4.93 0.08 35.53
C ASP A 152 -4.60 0.93 36.77
#